data_AF-A0A7N6FHK0-F1
#
_entry.id   AF-A0A7N6FHK0-F1
#
_cell.length_a   1.000
_cell.length_b   1.000
_cell.length_c   1.000
_cell.angle_alpha   90.00
_cell.angle_beta   90.00
_cell.angle_gamma   90.00
#
_symmetry.space_group_name_H-M   'P 1'
#
loop_
_entity.id
_entity.type
_entity.pdbx_description
1 polymer ?
#
loop_
_entity_poly.entity_id
_entity_poly.type
_entity_poly.pdbx_seq_one_letter_code
_entity_poly.pdbx_strand_id
1 'polypeptide(L)'
;MGKAGSKVLRQTSVDGVPAQPTPAVAAPTATVKFEGLTKTTRMKVKWTQLGLVFFLILSLVMTGCFFWQYQLPKVLPDEGTGRNAKSEMMCPRFPEPVQLEHPIPSLKEALEKVDVLLRQSINPISLPALSAIVILNDTVLWTGNFGKRNASDPLSGPPNEYTIYRIASLSKIFPTLMLYRLWEDGKIGSLDDPLEKYVDNFTIKNPLGKTGEVQIRSSSVTLRRMASQLSGLPRRLRATNLLWKGKTQSAINLLQDDVLVADPGTKCHYSNLAFSLLAHVMAERVAGIDYQRWITDNILDRLGMEDTGFDITPGLQTQMAVGVYSNGKPAPLYDLGWYRPSGQMFSTAADLAKLSMMLLGAYHRKLLEPDSLKIMLTPLFRCDKDYFANRTGTPWEVNELMGYEMVRKDGDLDGYSATFSLVPRLKLGLVVLMAGSRLQNQDVVSKAYTSIIPAIEKAFREAKRVLFPPPNPEPYVGFFTYSNITFYEIKVGADGVLIMQQFGPQIEELIPEKYRTIKLNYLVDRVFRVVFEKEYPCVLRVGSASVSLEAQDGQLFNFYTFDKRGLSPGFDAPGLNTYNVVRIAHRPSFSS
;
A
#
# COMPACT_ATOMS: atom_id res chain seq x y z
N MET A 1 -20.72 19.35 53.25
CA MET A 1 -20.27 20.76 53.25
C MET A 1 -19.98 21.09 51.78
N GLY A 2 -20.65 21.97 51.04
CA GLY A 2 -21.37 23.23 51.36
C GLY A 2 -20.36 24.40 51.37
N LYS A 3 -20.51 25.53 50.67
CA LYS A 3 -21.56 26.18 49.83
C LYS A 3 -20.83 26.95 48.68
N ALA A 4 -21.33 27.16 47.46
CA ALA A 4 -22.40 28.06 46.99
C ALA A 4 -22.32 29.54 47.46
N GLY A 5 -22.23 30.49 46.52
CA GLY A 5 -22.34 31.94 46.79
C GLY A 5 -22.14 32.85 45.56
N SER A 6 -23.11 33.72 45.26
CA SER A 6 -23.11 34.69 44.13
C SER A 6 -23.72 36.03 44.58
N LYS A 7 -23.20 37.18 44.09
CA LYS A 7 -23.86 38.50 43.97
C LYS A 7 -22.91 39.58 43.37
N VAL A 8 -23.36 40.83 43.15
CA VAL A 8 -24.11 41.36 41.99
C VAL A 8 -24.56 42.82 42.26
N LEU A 9 -24.55 43.70 41.23
CA LEU A 9 -24.96 45.16 41.20
C LEU A 9 -24.00 46.18 41.85
N ARG A 10 -24.08 47.53 41.64
CA ARG A 10 -24.33 48.47 40.50
C ARG A 10 -24.39 49.93 41.08
N GLN A 11 -24.53 50.98 40.23
CA GLN A 11 -24.83 52.42 40.53
C GLN A 11 -23.60 53.35 40.78
N THR A 12 -23.55 54.66 40.42
CA THR A 12 -24.43 55.56 39.59
C THR A 12 -23.71 56.87 39.12
N SER A 13 -24.02 57.31 37.88
CA SER A 13 -24.33 58.68 37.35
C SER A 13 -23.59 59.99 37.73
N VAL A 14 -23.43 60.92 36.75
CA VAL A 14 -23.91 62.34 36.69
C VAL A 14 -23.90 62.84 35.21
N ASP A 15 -24.81 63.74 34.80
CA ASP A 15 -25.02 64.28 33.42
C ASP A 15 -24.54 65.75 33.20
N GLY A 16 -24.42 66.24 31.93
CA GLY A 16 -24.63 67.67 31.57
C GLY A 16 -23.68 68.44 30.57
N VAL A 17 -23.98 68.47 29.25
CA VAL A 17 -24.43 69.63 28.37
C VAL A 17 -23.75 71.05 28.49
N PRO A 18 -23.60 71.99 27.48
CA PRO A 18 -23.64 72.01 25.97
C PRO A 18 -22.60 72.91 25.15
N ALA A 19 -22.63 72.80 23.80
CA ALA A 19 -22.57 73.81 22.68
C ALA A 19 -21.43 74.85 22.33
N GLN A 20 -20.93 74.76 21.06
CA GLN A 20 -20.56 75.80 20.02
C GLN A 20 -19.54 76.97 20.32
N PRO A 21 -19.03 77.81 19.34
CA PRO A 21 -19.25 77.95 17.87
C PRO A 21 -18.00 78.09 16.92
N THR A 22 -18.26 78.44 15.65
CA THR A 22 -17.47 78.86 14.42
C THR A 22 -16.35 79.93 14.59
N PRO A 23 -15.43 80.27 13.61
CA PRO A 23 -15.74 80.53 12.16
C PRO A 23 -14.64 80.50 11.01
N ALA A 24 -15.12 80.75 9.78
CA ALA A 24 -14.59 81.62 8.69
C ALA A 24 -13.41 81.27 7.72
N VAL A 25 -13.79 81.23 6.41
CA VAL A 25 -13.24 82.00 5.24
C VAL A 25 -11.97 81.57 4.49
N ALA A 26 -12.13 81.25 3.18
CA ALA A 26 -11.41 81.78 1.99
C ALA A 26 -11.22 80.74 0.85
N ALA A 27 -11.53 81.14 -0.40
CA ALA A 27 -11.15 80.49 -1.68
C ALA A 27 -10.44 81.54 -2.58
N PRO A 28 -9.68 81.16 -3.63
CA PRO A 28 -10.25 80.88 -4.98
C PRO A 28 -9.51 79.75 -5.75
N THR A 29 -10.10 78.93 -6.63
CA THR A 29 -10.63 79.17 -8.00
C THR A 29 -9.70 79.84 -9.04
N ALA A 30 -9.49 79.14 -10.16
CA ALA A 30 -9.18 79.72 -11.46
C ALA A 30 -10.24 79.22 -12.48
N THR A 31 -10.70 80.10 -13.37
CA THR A 31 -11.89 79.94 -14.25
C THR A 31 -11.54 80.09 -15.75
N VAL A 32 -12.59 80.20 -16.59
CA VAL A 32 -12.62 80.47 -18.05
C VAL A 32 -12.44 79.20 -18.92
N LYS A 33 -13.29 78.88 -19.92
CA LYS A 33 -14.51 79.51 -20.49
C LYS A 33 -15.58 78.43 -20.81
N PHE A 34 -16.82 78.85 -21.09
CA PHE A 34 -17.83 78.11 -21.88
C PHE A 34 -18.02 78.81 -23.22
N GLU A 35 -18.35 78.06 -24.28
CA GLU A 35 -19.15 78.57 -25.39
C GLU A 35 -20.02 77.41 -25.91
N GLY A 36 -21.31 77.66 -26.14
CA GLY A 36 -22.30 76.60 -26.29
C GLY A 36 -22.89 76.52 -27.69
N LEU A 37 -23.53 75.40 -28.00
CA LEU A 37 -24.51 75.33 -29.08
C LEU A 37 -25.78 74.66 -28.57
N THR A 38 -26.84 75.46 -28.57
CA THR A 38 -28.16 75.10 -28.04
C THR A 38 -28.93 74.23 -29.03
N LYS A 39 -29.51 73.13 -28.55
CA LYS A 39 -30.93 72.84 -28.82
C LYS A 39 -31.53 71.85 -27.82
N THR A 40 -32.53 72.34 -27.10
CA THR A 40 -33.43 71.54 -26.27
C THR A 40 -34.19 70.54 -27.12
N THR A 41 -34.15 69.26 -26.76
CA THR A 41 -35.23 68.33 -27.12
C THR A 41 -35.58 67.50 -25.90
N ARG A 42 -36.59 67.99 -25.16
CA ARG A 42 -37.10 67.35 -23.95
C ARG A 42 -37.88 66.10 -24.35
N MET A 43 -37.18 65.01 -24.64
CA MET A 43 -37.79 63.70 -24.88
C MET A 43 -38.58 63.28 -23.63
N LYS A 44 -39.90 63.50 -23.67
CA LYS A 44 -40.85 62.79 -22.82
C LYS A 44 -40.79 61.32 -23.23
N VAL A 45 -39.84 60.56 -22.68
CA VAL A 45 -39.91 59.11 -22.67
C VAL A 45 -41.15 58.76 -21.87
N LYS A 46 -42.26 58.50 -22.56
CA LYS A 46 -43.48 57.99 -21.92
C LYS A 46 -43.07 56.73 -21.17
N TRP A 47 -43.51 56.56 -19.92
CA TRP A 47 -43.20 55.37 -19.12
C TRP A 47 -43.53 54.06 -19.86
N THR A 48 -44.48 54.09 -20.79
CA THR A 48 -44.79 52.99 -21.72
C THR A 48 -43.63 52.58 -22.63
N GLN A 49 -42.77 53.50 -23.09
CA GLN A 49 -41.60 53.20 -23.92
C GLN A 49 -40.46 52.58 -23.10
N LEU A 50 -40.22 53.10 -21.89
CA LEU A 50 -39.26 52.54 -20.93
C LEU A 50 -39.70 51.13 -20.48
N GLY A 51 -41.00 50.96 -20.21
CA GLY A 51 -41.61 49.66 -20.00
C GLY A 51 -41.49 48.73 -21.21
N LEU A 52 -41.71 49.22 -22.44
CA LEU A 52 -41.57 48.40 -23.65
C LEU A 52 -40.14 47.87 -23.82
N VAL A 53 -39.14 48.73 -23.62
CA VAL A 53 -37.72 48.33 -23.67
C VAL A 53 -37.38 47.35 -22.55
N PHE A 54 -37.89 47.55 -21.34
CA PHE A 54 -37.73 46.60 -20.24
C PHE A 54 -38.36 45.23 -20.57
N PHE A 55 -39.59 45.20 -21.09
CA PHE A 55 -40.25 43.96 -21.50
C PHE A 55 -39.56 43.29 -22.70
N LEU A 56 -38.95 44.06 -23.61
CA LEU A 56 -38.22 43.53 -24.76
C LEU A 56 -36.86 42.93 -24.33
N ILE A 57 -36.15 43.58 -23.40
CA ILE A 57 -34.95 43.01 -22.75
C ILE A 57 -35.32 41.78 -21.93
N LEU A 58 -36.38 41.82 -21.12
CA LEU A 58 -36.86 40.68 -20.35
C LEU A 58 -37.27 39.51 -21.26
N SER A 59 -37.93 39.79 -22.37
CA SER A 59 -38.27 38.79 -23.40
C SER A 59 -37.02 38.17 -24.02
N LEU A 60 -36.02 38.98 -24.40
CA LEU A 60 -34.74 38.47 -24.92
C LEU A 60 -33.99 37.61 -23.89
N VAL A 61 -33.96 38.02 -22.61
CA VAL A 61 -33.36 37.24 -21.52
C VAL A 61 -34.12 35.93 -21.30
N MET A 62 -35.44 35.96 -21.22
CA MET A 62 -36.27 34.76 -21.06
C MET A 62 -36.16 33.82 -22.26
N THR A 63 -36.07 34.36 -23.48
CA THR A 63 -35.84 33.58 -24.71
C THR A 63 -34.45 32.96 -24.71
N GLY A 64 -33.41 33.69 -24.27
CA GLY A 64 -32.07 33.16 -24.08
C GLY A 64 -32.01 32.05 -23.03
N CYS A 65 -32.69 32.21 -21.89
CA CYS A 65 -32.87 31.17 -20.88
C CYS A 65 -33.62 29.95 -21.44
N PHE A 66 -34.63 30.16 -22.30
CA PHE A 66 -35.37 29.07 -22.93
C PHE A 66 -34.50 28.30 -23.95
N PHE A 67 -33.68 28.99 -24.75
CA PHE A 67 -32.71 28.33 -25.63
C PHE A 67 -31.61 27.61 -24.86
N TRP A 68 -31.12 28.17 -23.74
CA TRP A 68 -30.19 27.47 -22.85
C TRP A 68 -30.87 26.22 -22.27
N GLN A 69 -32.09 26.33 -21.74
CA GLN A 69 -32.86 25.19 -21.24
C GLN A 69 -33.13 24.12 -22.32
N TYR A 70 -33.27 24.52 -23.58
CA TYR A 70 -33.46 23.60 -24.70
C TYR A 70 -32.16 22.93 -25.18
N GLN A 71 -31.00 23.56 -24.98
CA GLN A 71 -29.66 23.01 -25.28
C GLN A 71 -28.99 22.30 -24.10
N LEU A 72 -29.51 22.43 -22.87
CA LEU A 72 -29.15 21.49 -21.80
C LEU A 72 -29.48 20.07 -22.27
N PRO A 73 -28.60 19.08 -22.04
CA PRO A 73 -28.90 17.70 -22.37
C PRO A 73 -30.20 17.29 -21.69
N LYS A 74 -31.23 16.99 -22.49
CA LYS A 74 -32.46 16.40 -21.96
C LYS A 74 -32.06 15.07 -21.35
N VAL A 75 -32.05 15.00 -20.02
CA VAL A 75 -32.02 13.72 -19.30
C VAL A 75 -33.28 13.00 -19.74
N LEU A 76 -33.13 12.07 -20.68
CA LEU A 76 -34.20 11.17 -21.08
C LEU A 76 -34.71 10.49 -19.81
N PRO A 77 -36.03 10.32 -19.65
CA PRO A 77 -36.54 9.35 -18.69
C PRO A 77 -35.85 8.02 -18.96
N ASP A 78 -35.47 7.32 -17.90
CA ASP A 78 -34.72 6.06 -17.98
C ASP A 78 -35.65 4.91 -18.42
N GLU A 79 -36.11 4.98 -19.68
CA GLU A 79 -36.66 3.87 -20.48
C GLU A 79 -35.54 2.88 -20.83
N GLY A 80 -34.83 2.49 -19.77
CA GLY A 80 -33.61 1.72 -19.66
C GLY A 80 -33.49 1.07 -18.26
N THR A 81 -34.50 1.22 -17.40
CA THR A 81 -34.65 0.49 -16.12
C THR A 81 -34.95 -1.02 -16.29
N GLY A 82 -34.66 -1.57 -17.48
CA GLY A 82 -34.45 -3.00 -17.69
C GLY A 82 -33.08 -3.45 -17.18
N ARG A 83 -33.00 -3.81 -15.90
CA ARG A 83 -31.89 -4.57 -15.29
C ARG A 83 -30.49 -3.92 -15.31
N ASN A 84 -30.36 -2.71 -14.76
CA ASN A 84 -29.13 -2.36 -14.04
C ASN A 84 -29.22 -2.79 -12.57
N ALA A 85 -29.26 -4.10 -12.35
CA ALA A 85 -28.88 -4.65 -11.06
C ALA A 85 -27.39 -4.30 -10.87
N LYS A 86 -27.09 -3.28 -10.05
CA LYS A 86 -25.73 -3.06 -9.56
C LYS A 86 -25.31 -4.37 -8.89
N SER A 87 -24.38 -5.10 -9.51
CA SER A 87 -23.88 -6.36 -8.97
C SER A 87 -23.58 -6.17 -7.50
N GLU A 88 -24.24 -6.96 -6.64
CA GLU A 88 -23.96 -6.91 -5.22
C GLU A 88 -22.46 -7.20 -5.03
N MET A 89 -21.76 -6.31 -4.33
CA MET A 89 -20.33 -6.50 -4.10
C MET A 89 -20.18 -7.67 -3.13
N MET A 90 -19.64 -8.79 -3.60
CA MET A 90 -19.47 -10.00 -2.81
C MET A 90 -18.17 -9.94 -2.00
N CYS A 91 -18.25 -10.50 -0.79
CA CYS A 91 -17.20 -10.55 0.20
C CYS A 91 -16.91 -12.00 0.65
N PRO A 92 -15.72 -12.28 1.20
CA PRO A 92 -14.62 -11.32 1.43
C PRO A 92 -14.07 -10.77 0.11
N ARG A 93 -13.83 -9.46 0.03
CA ARG A 93 -13.31 -8.85 -1.22
C ARG A 93 -11.94 -9.42 -1.58
N PHE A 94 -11.15 -9.72 -0.56
CA PHE A 94 -9.84 -10.34 -0.65
C PHE A 94 -9.81 -11.54 0.32
N PRO A 95 -9.84 -12.80 -0.16
CA PRO A 95 -9.92 -13.96 0.72
C PRO A 95 -8.65 -14.10 1.57
N GLU A 96 -8.80 -14.58 2.81
CA GLU A 96 -7.65 -14.93 3.66
C GLU A 96 -6.91 -16.14 3.06
N PRO A 97 -5.56 -16.13 3.02
CA PRO A 97 -4.78 -17.29 2.62
C PRO A 97 -5.05 -18.49 3.54
N VAL A 98 -5.37 -19.63 2.94
CA VAL A 98 -5.56 -20.93 3.60
C VAL A 98 -4.65 -21.98 2.98
N GLN A 99 -4.42 -23.08 3.70
CA GLN A 99 -3.71 -24.22 3.12
C GLN A 99 -4.55 -24.80 1.97
N LEU A 100 -3.92 -25.01 0.82
CA LEU A 100 -4.58 -25.52 -0.38
C LEU A 100 -4.19 -26.99 -0.59
N GLU A 101 -5.19 -27.82 -0.90
CA GLU A 101 -4.98 -29.21 -1.30
C GLU A 101 -4.62 -29.27 -2.79
N HIS A 102 -3.54 -29.98 -3.12
CA HIS A 102 -3.07 -30.13 -4.50
C HIS A 102 -3.61 -31.42 -5.14
N PRO A 103 -3.87 -31.45 -6.47
CA PRO A 103 -3.66 -30.38 -7.44
C PRO A 103 -4.80 -29.34 -7.49
N ILE A 104 -4.47 -28.11 -7.89
CA ILE A 104 -5.41 -26.97 -7.98
C ILE A 104 -5.60 -26.62 -9.47
N PRO A 105 -6.71 -27.01 -10.13
CA PRO A 105 -6.84 -26.89 -11.58
C PRO A 105 -6.81 -25.44 -12.10
N SER A 106 -7.45 -24.50 -11.39
CA SER A 106 -7.45 -23.07 -11.74
C SER A 106 -6.04 -22.47 -11.76
N LEU A 107 -5.22 -22.84 -10.77
CA LEU A 107 -3.85 -22.39 -10.64
C LEU A 107 -2.95 -23.00 -11.71
N LYS A 108 -3.16 -24.27 -12.06
CA LYS A 108 -2.45 -24.92 -13.18
C LYS A 108 -2.69 -24.16 -14.49
N GLU A 109 -3.94 -23.87 -14.85
CA GLU A 109 -4.30 -23.12 -16.07
C GLU A 109 -3.68 -21.70 -16.07
N ALA A 110 -3.65 -21.03 -14.91
CA ALA A 110 -3.00 -19.73 -14.77
C ALA A 110 -1.48 -19.80 -14.97
N LEU A 111 -0.82 -20.82 -14.42
CA LEU A 111 0.62 -21.04 -14.58
C LEU A 111 1.00 -21.43 -16.01
N GLU A 112 0.16 -22.18 -16.72
CA GLU A 112 0.33 -22.45 -18.16
C GLU A 112 0.29 -21.17 -19.00
N LYS A 113 -0.60 -20.21 -18.67
CA LYS A 113 -0.63 -18.87 -19.32
C LYS A 113 0.63 -18.07 -19.02
N VAL A 114 1.17 -18.17 -17.80
CA VAL A 114 2.43 -17.51 -17.40
C VAL A 114 3.63 -18.11 -18.13
N ASP A 115 3.68 -19.44 -18.27
CA ASP A 115 4.71 -20.13 -19.05
C ASP A 115 4.70 -19.66 -20.51
N VAL A 116 3.54 -19.68 -21.17
CA VAL A 116 3.40 -19.21 -22.55
C VAL A 116 3.82 -17.74 -22.69
N LEU A 117 3.38 -16.86 -21.78
CA LEU A 117 3.74 -15.44 -21.77
C LEU A 117 5.27 -15.23 -21.66
N LEU A 118 5.93 -15.92 -20.73
CA LEU A 118 7.36 -15.75 -20.50
C LEU A 118 8.20 -16.41 -21.61
N ARG A 119 7.78 -17.57 -22.11
CA ARG A 119 8.38 -18.24 -23.27
C ARG A 119 8.30 -17.38 -24.53
N GLN A 120 7.18 -16.70 -24.77
CA GLN A 120 7.00 -15.74 -25.87
C GLN A 120 7.79 -14.44 -25.69
N SER A 121 8.26 -14.13 -24.48
CA SER A 121 9.09 -12.94 -24.24
C SER A 121 10.56 -13.11 -24.64
N ILE A 122 11.02 -14.37 -24.83
CA ILE A 122 12.39 -14.66 -25.28
C ILE A 122 12.63 -14.08 -26.68
N ASN A 123 13.78 -13.40 -26.82
CA ASN A 123 14.28 -12.94 -28.09
C ASN A 123 15.73 -13.47 -28.25
N PRO A 124 16.04 -14.33 -29.23
CA PRO A 124 17.38 -14.93 -29.37
C PRO A 124 18.54 -13.94 -29.47
N ILE A 125 18.26 -12.67 -29.81
CA ILE A 125 19.26 -11.59 -29.90
C ILE A 125 19.26 -10.75 -28.63
N SER A 126 18.12 -10.19 -28.23
CA SER A 126 18.06 -9.17 -27.16
C SER A 126 17.68 -9.67 -25.77
N LEU A 127 17.10 -10.87 -25.67
CA LEU A 127 16.71 -11.53 -24.42
C LEU A 127 16.89 -13.06 -24.55
N PRO A 128 18.15 -13.54 -24.65
CA PRO A 128 18.44 -14.94 -24.92
C PRO A 128 18.15 -15.89 -23.74
N ALA A 129 18.18 -15.43 -22.48
CA ALA A 129 17.89 -16.30 -21.33
C ALA A 129 16.98 -15.61 -20.30
N LEU A 130 15.98 -16.36 -19.82
CA LEU A 130 15.08 -15.96 -18.75
C LEU A 130 14.84 -17.13 -17.79
N SER A 131 14.90 -16.87 -16.48
CA SER A 131 14.47 -17.82 -15.44
C SER A 131 13.46 -17.15 -14.53
N ALA A 132 12.38 -17.83 -14.20
CA ALA A 132 11.30 -17.31 -13.38
C ALA A 132 10.75 -18.37 -12.42
N ILE A 133 10.25 -17.91 -11.27
CA ILE A 133 9.75 -18.77 -10.20
C ILE A 133 8.55 -18.11 -9.52
N VAL A 134 7.48 -18.89 -9.32
CA VAL A 134 6.26 -18.49 -8.61
C VAL A 134 6.22 -19.20 -7.27
N ILE A 135 6.05 -18.44 -6.20
CA ILE A 135 6.03 -18.89 -4.81
C ILE A 135 4.64 -18.64 -4.23
N LEU A 136 4.07 -19.61 -3.51
CA LEU A 136 2.91 -19.42 -2.66
C LEU A 136 3.21 -19.94 -1.26
N ASN A 137 3.06 -19.07 -0.27
CA ASN A 137 3.44 -19.32 1.11
C ASN A 137 4.91 -19.77 1.24
N ASP A 138 5.12 -21.04 1.57
CA ASP A 138 6.38 -21.74 1.80
C ASP A 138 6.74 -22.71 0.66
N THR A 139 5.98 -22.68 -0.44
CA THR A 139 6.04 -23.65 -1.53
C THR A 139 6.33 -22.97 -2.87
N VAL A 140 7.20 -23.58 -3.66
CA VAL A 140 7.40 -23.21 -5.07
C VAL A 140 6.31 -23.86 -5.91
N LEU A 141 5.45 -23.06 -6.52
CA LEU A 141 4.35 -23.55 -7.36
C LEU A 141 4.78 -23.91 -8.78
N TRP A 142 5.77 -23.18 -9.30
CA TRP A 142 6.19 -23.27 -10.70
C TRP A 142 7.56 -22.64 -10.90
N THR A 143 8.34 -23.24 -11.79
CA THR A 143 9.61 -22.74 -12.31
C THR A 143 9.56 -22.80 -13.83
N GLY A 144 9.97 -21.72 -14.49
CA GLY A 144 10.08 -21.65 -15.94
C GLY A 144 11.39 -21.04 -16.37
N ASN A 145 12.16 -21.80 -17.15
CA ASN A 145 13.50 -21.43 -17.57
C ASN A 145 13.58 -21.57 -19.10
N PHE A 146 13.88 -20.48 -19.80
CA PHE A 146 13.66 -20.36 -21.25
C PHE A 146 14.86 -19.77 -21.98
N GLY A 147 14.98 -20.13 -23.27
CA GLY A 147 15.99 -19.64 -24.19
C GLY A 147 17.30 -20.43 -24.11
N LYS A 148 18.45 -19.76 -24.07
CA LYS A 148 19.79 -20.34 -24.00
C LYS A 148 20.67 -19.57 -23.02
N ARG A 149 21.34 -20.27 -22.10
CA ARG A 149 22.23 -19.67 -21.10
C ARG A 149 23.38 -18.85 -21.73
N ASN A 150 23.93 -19.30 -22.85
CA ASN A 150 24.88 -18.55 -23.68
C ASN A 150 24.38 -18.53 -25.13
N ALA A 151 23.96 -17.36 -25.62
CA ALA A 151 23.44 -17.20 -26.98
C ALA A 151 24.48 -17.49 -28.08
N SER A 152 25.76 -17.22 -27.80
CA SER A 152 26.86 -17.39 -28.75
C SER A 152 27.35 -18.83 -28.86
N ASP A 153 26.93 -19.72 -27.95
CA ASP A 153 27.26 -21.14 -27.96
C ASP A 153 26.10 -21.98 -28.52
N PRO A 154 26.26 -22.61 -29.70
CA PRO A 154 25.25 -23.51 -30.27
C PRO A 154 24.87 -24.67 -29.35
N LEU A 155 25.80 -25.15 -28.51
CA LEU A 155 25.61 -26.27 -27.59
C LEU A 155 25.02 -25.85 -26.23
N SER A 156 24.93 -24.55 -25.94
CA SER A 156 24.28 -24.08 -24.72
C SER A 156 22.80 -24.45 -24.71
N GLY A 157 22.41 -25.23 -23.69
CA GLY A 157 21.02 -25.47 -23.35
C GLY A 157 20.32 -24.25 -22.71
N PRO A 158 19.04 -24.39 -22.35
CA PRO A 158 18.31 -23.40 -21.57
C PRO A 158 18.94 -23.20 -20.18
N PRO A 159 18.66 -22.07 -19.51
CA PRO A 159 18.97 -21.91 -18.09
C PRO A 159 18.13 -22.88 -17.23
N ASN A 160 18.41 -22.88 -15.93
CA ASN A 160 17.62 -23.53 -14.88
C ASN A 160 17.47 -22.59 -13.67
N GLU A 161 16.73 -23.00 -12.66
CA GLU A 161 16.43 -22.20 -11.47
C GLU A 161 17.66 -21.87 -10.60
N TYR A 162 18.77 -22.61 -10.79
CA TYR A 162 20.09 -22.40 -10.19
C TYR A 162 21.06 -21.62 -11.11
N THR A 163 20.63 -21.21 -12.30
CA THR A 163 21.46 -20.41 -13.19
C THR A 163 21.64 -19.01 -12.61
N ILE A 164 22.88 -18.53 -12.60
CA ILE A 164 23.24 -17.28 -11.93
C ILE A 164 23.01 -16.08 -12.85
N TYR A 165 22.39 -15.03 -12.32
CA TYR A 165 22.17 -13.75 -12.99
C TYR A 165 22.70 -12.60 -12.13
N ARG A 166 23.17 -11.50 -12.74
CA ARG A 166 23.31 -10.25 -11.99
C ARG A 166 21.91 -9.72 -11.68
N ILE A 167 21.61 -9.48 -10.41
CA ILE A 167 20.29 -9.02 -9.95
C ILE A 167 20.16 -7.50 -9.88
N ALA A 168 21.23 -6.78 -10.24
CA ALA A 168 21.23 -5.33 -10.36
C ALA A 168 20.63 -4.66 -9.11
N SER A 169 19.68 -3.74 -9.28
CA SER A 169 19.09 -2.98 -8.16
C SER A 169 18.22 -3.77 -7.19
N LEU A 170 17.99 -5.08 -7.38
CA LEU A 170 17.47 -5.95 -6.30
C LEU A 170 18.47 -6.02 -5.13
N SER A 171 19.76 -5.76 -5.37
CA SER A 171 20.78 -5.59 -4.31
C SER A 171 20.30 -4.67 -3.18
N LYS A 172 19.45 -3.67 -3.47
CA LYS A 172 18.91 -2.70 -2.49
C LYS A 172 18.00 -3.31 -1.41
N ILE A 173 17.54 -4.54 -1.59
CA ILE A 173 16.82 -5.29 -0.55
C ILE A 173 17.77 -5.59 0.63
N PHE A 174 19.04 -5.89 0.35
CA PHE A 174 20.01 -6.35 1.35
C PHE A 174 20.47 -5.25 2.35
N PRO A 175 20.78 -4.00 1.94
CA PRO A 175 20.98 -2.88 2.88
C PRO A 175 19.76 -2.60 3.75
N THR A 176 18.56 -2.84 3.22
CA THR A 176 17.32 -2.63 3.96
C THR A 176 17.13 -3.73 5.01
N LEU A 177 17.35 -4.99 4.65
CA LEU A 177 17.33 -6.10 5.63
C LEU A 177 18.35 -5.88 6.74
N MET A 178 19.55 -5.40 6.40
CA MET A 178 20.55 -4.99 7.39
C MET A 178 20.03 -3.89 8.32
N LEU A 179 19.43 -2.83 7.78
CA LEU A 179 18.86 -1.74 8.57
C LEU A 179 17.79 -2.24 9.55
N TYR A 180 16.85 -3.06 9.09
CA TYR A 180 15.78 -3.62 9.94
C TYR A 180 16.33 -4.60 10.98
N ARG A 181 17.31 -5.43 10.63
CA ARG A 181 17.94 -6.37 11.57
C ARG A 181 18.70 -5.64 12.68
N LEU A 182 19.48 -4.60 12.34
CA LEU A 182 20.18 -3.76 13.32
C LEU A 182 19.21 -2.99 14.24
N TRP A 183 18.00 -2.69 13.76
CA TRP A 183 16.94 -2.09 14.58
C TRP A 183 16.34 -3.10 15.57
N GLU A 184 16.02 -4.32 15.13
CA GLU A 184 15.57 -5.41 16.02
C GLU A 184 16.61 -5.78 17.06
N ASP A 185 17.89 -5.86 16.67
CA ASP A 185 19.02 -6.15 17.56
C ASP A 185 19.37 -4.98 18.51
N GLY A 186 18.58 -3.89 18.50
CA GLY A 186 18.77 -2.71 19.35
C GLY A 186 20.04 -1.92 19.07
N LYS A 187 20.71 -2.17 17.95
CA LYS A 187 21.97 -1.51 17.54
C LYS A 187 21.74 -0.12 16.97
N ILE A 188 20.54 0.16 16.46
CA ILE A 188 20.06 1.50 16.15
C ILE A 188 18.78 1.80 16.93
N GLY A 189 18.59 3.05 17.36
CA GLY A 189 17.48 3.41 18.25
C GLY A 189 16.15 3.56 17.51
N SER A 190 16.20 3.99 16.25
CA SER A 190 15.04 4.13 15.39
C SER A 190 15.44 4.04 13.92
N LEU A 191 14.56 3.46 13.09
CA LEU A 191 14.64 3.58 11.63
C LEU A 191 14.59 5.06 11.18
N ASP A 192 13.99 5.94 11.97
CA ASP A 192 13.89 7.39 11.69
C ASP A 192 15.00 8.22 12.36
N ASP A 193 16.05 7.58 12.90
CA ASP A 193 17.26 8.28 13.32
C ASP A 193 17.88 9.04 12.12
N PRO A 194 18.42 10.26 12.33
CA PRO A 194 19.14 11.00 11.30
C PRO A 194 20.51 10.35 11.03
N LEU A 195 20.98 10.40 9.78
CA LEU A 195 22.29 9.86 9.39
C LEU A 195 23.45 10.51 10.17
N GLU A 196 23.31 11.80 10.51
CA GLU A 196 24.23 12.59 11.33
C GLU A 196 24.56 11.95 12.69
N LYS A 197 23.64 11.14 13.25
CA LYS A 197 23.87 10.37 14.48
C LYS A 197 24.97 9.30 14.36
N TYR A 198 25.25 8.86 13.13
CA TYR A 198 26.16 7.76 12.80
C TYR A 198 27.40 8.20 12.02
N VAL A 199 27.47 9.48 11.63
CA VAL A 199 28.51 9.99 10.73
C VAL A 199 28.99 11.36 11.19
N ASP A 200 30.21 11.39 11.71
CA ASP A 200 30.93 12.63 12.04
C ASP A 200 31.05 13.50 10.78
N ASN A 201 30.75 14.80 10.93
CA ASN A 201 30.85 15.81 9.86
C ASN A 201 30.04 15.49 8.59
N PHE A 202 28.93 14.74 8.69
CA PHE A 202 27.95 14.67 7.61
C PHE A 202 27.27 16.04 7.44
N THR A 203 27.47 16.66 6.28
CA THR A 203 26.72 17.84 5.85
C THR A 203 26.36 17.71 4.38
N ILE A 204 25.23 18.31 3.99
CA ILE A 204 24.81 18.48 2.60
C ILE A 204 23.91 19.72 2.53
N LYS A 205 24.02 20.50 1.45
CA LYS A 205 23.29 21.77 1.33
C LYS A 205 21.82 21.48 0.99
N ASN A 206 20.87 22.04 1.75
CA ASN A 206 19.43 21.94 1.44
C ASN A 206 18.87 23.29 0.95
N PRO A 207 18.98 23.63 -0.34
CA PRO A 207 18.39 24.86 -0.89
C PRO A 207 16.86 24.76 -1.07
N LEU A 208 16.24 23.62 -0.75
CA LEU A 208 14.82 23.32 -0.97
C LEU A 208 14.00 23.30 0.33
N GLY A 209 14.66 23.35 1.50
CA GLY A 209 14.01 23.44 2.79
C GLY A 209 13.23 24.74 2.95
N LYS A 210 12.00 24.67 3.47
CA LYS A 210 11.14 25.85 3.64
C LYS A 210 11.71 26.83 4.67
N THR A 211 12.20 27.97 4.21
CA THR A 211 12.47 29.15 5.05
C THR A 211 11.16 29.87 5.37
N GLY A 212 10.45 29.41 6.41
CA GLY A 212 9.20 30.02 6.89
C GLY A 212 8.88 29.62 8.33
N GLU A 213 8.15 30.47 9.06
CA GLU A 213 8.09 30.53 10.54
C GLU A 213 7.37 29.37 11.28
N VAL A 214 7.30 28.17 10.71
CA VAL A 214 6.88 26.98 11.44
C VAL A 214 7.92 25.88 11.28
N GLN A 215 8.74 25.66 12.31
CA GLN A 215 9.68 24.54 12.41
C GLN A 215 8.93 23.19 12.58
N ILE A 216 8.23 22.74 11.54
CA ILE A 216 7.72 21.37 11.46
C ILE A 216 8.90 20.45 11.14
N ARG A 217 9.70 20.12 12.17
CA ARG A 217 10.82 19.16 12.20
C ARG A 217 11.83 19.31 11.04
N SER A 218 13.07 19.68 11.36
CA SER A 218 14.21 19.66 10.42
C SER A 218 14.14 18.48 9.46
N SER A 219 14.14 18.76 8.16
CA SER A 219 13.96 17.78 7.09
C SER A 219 15.26 16.97 6.89
N SER A 220 15.59 16.18 7.90
CA SER A 220 16.84 15.41 7.96
C SER A 220 16.85 14.20 7.03
N VAL A 221 18.04 13.82 6.59
CA VAL A 221 18.30 12.55 5.92
C VAL A 221 18.26 11.44 6.99
N THR A 222 17.13 10.72 7.12
CA THR A 222 16.98 9.60 8.06
C THR A 222 17.23 8.25 7.39
N LEU A 223 17.56 7.22 8.18
CA LEU A 223 17.85 5.87 7.66
C LEU A 223 16.67 5.30 6.85
N ARG A 224 15.43 5.42 7.36
CA ARG A 224 14.20 5.01 6.66
C ARG A 224 14.00 5.78 5.36
N ARG A 225 14.25 7.09 5.34
CA ARG A 225 14.18 7.92 4.12
C ARG A 225 15.22 7.53 3.08
N MET A 226 16.43 7.14 3.50
CA MET A 226 17.47 6.59 2.61
C MET A 226 17.04 5.25 2.02
N ALA A 227 16.55 4.34 2.86
CA ALA A 227 16.04 3.04 2.46
C ALA A 227 14.75 3.08 1.62
N SER A 228 14.09 4.24 1.47
CA SER A 228 12.79 4.36 0.76
C SER A 228 12.75 5.34 -0.41
N GLN A 229 13.90 5.82 -0.90
CA GLN A 229 13.97 6.82 -1.98
C GLN A 229 13.31 8.17 -1.62
N LEU A 230 13.28 8.51 -0.32
CA LEU A 230 12.72 9.76 0.22
C LEU A 230 13.77 10.66 0.89
N SER A 231 15.06 10.31 0.78
CA SER A 231 16.17 11.03 1.42
C SER A 231 16.55 12.36 0.77
N GLY A 232 16.03 12.68 -0.43
CA GLY A 232 16.47 13.86 -1.18
C GLY A 232 17.92 13.80 -1.70
N LEU A 233 18.68 12.74 -1.42
CA LEU A 233 20.05 12.58 -1.87
C LEU A 233 20.11 12.44 -3.41
N PRO A 234 21.16 12.98 -4.07
CA PRO A 234 21.34 12.88 -5.52
C PRO A 234 21.46 11.41 -5.98
N ARG A 235 21.21 11.14 -7.26
CA ARG A 235 21.11 9.76 -7.79
C ARG A 235 22.41 8.98 -7.61
N ARG A 236 23.53 9.67 -7.81
CA ARG A 236 24.94 9.25 -7.67
C ARG A 236 25.74 10.50 -7.27
N LEU A 237 26.90 10.29 -6.67
CA LEU A 237 27.92 11.31 -6.48
C LEU A 237 28.48 11.78 -7.82
N ARG A 238 28.98 13.02 -7.86
CA ARG A 238 29.59 13.63 -9.06
C ARG A 238 30.94 12.99 -9.45
N ALA A 239 31.61 12.31 -8.52
CA ALA A 239 32.90 11.67 -8.73
C ALA A 239 32.78 10.20 -9.20
N THR A 240 33.54 9.83 -10.23
CA THR A 240 33.51 8.49 -10.85
C THR A 240 34.52 7.51 -10.26
N ASN A 241 35.55 7.97 -9.53
CA ASN A 241 36.59 7.13 -8.93
C ASN A 241 36.02 6.07 -7.97
N LEU A 242 34.97 6.42 -7.22
CA LEU A 242 34.28 5.53 -6.28
C LEU A 242 33.62 4.32 -6.93
N LEU A 243 33.37 4.34 -8.26
CA LEU A 243 32.88 3.17 -9.00
C LEU A 243 33.93 2.05 -9.08
N TRP A 244 35.21 2.37 -8.88
CA TRP A 244 36.32 1.43 -9.03
C TRP A 244 37.03 1.16 -7.69
N LYS A 245 37.39 2.22 -6.95
CA LYS A 245 38.00 2.13 -5.61
C LYS A 245 37.58 3.35 -4.79
N GLY A 246 36.95 3.13 -3.64
CA GLY A 246 36.39 4.21 -2.82
C GLY A 246 36.24 3.84 -1.35
N LYS A 247 36.44 4.83 -0.47
CA LYS A 247 36.14 4.74 0.97
C LYS A 247 34.90 5.55 1.28
N THR A 248 34.12 5.13 2.28
CA THR A 248 32.89 5.81 2.72
C THR A 248 33.14 7.25 3.17
N GLN A 249 34.26 7.53 3.84
CA GLN A 249 34.65 8.90 4.17
C GLN A 249 34.84 9.79 2.92
N SER A 250 35.35 9.25 1.81
CA SER A 250 35.48 9.99 0.56
C SER A 250 34.11 10.34 -0.03
N ALA A 251 33.13 9.44 0.09
CA ALA A 251 31.75 9.72 -0.30
C ALA A 251 31.09 10.79 0.58
N ILE A 252 31.32 10.75 1.90
CA ILE A 252 30.83 11.76 2.85
C ILE A 252 31.43 13.14 2.55
N ASN A 253 32.75 13.22 2.35
CA ASN A 253 33.42 14.49 2.06
C ASN A 253 32.89 15.13 0.75
N LEU A 254 32.57 14.33 -0.27
CA LEU A 254 31.98 14.82 -1.52
C LEU A 254 30.56 15.39 -1.36
N LEU A 255 29.83 15.01 -0.31
CA LEU A 255 28.45 15.49 -0.07
C LEU A 255 28.40 16.87 0.59
N GLN A 256 29.47 17.27 1.29
CA GLN A 256 29.58 18.57 1.94
C GLN A 256 29.37 19.75 0.96
N ASP A 257 29.80 19.55 -0.30
CA ASP A 257 29.63 20.53 -1.38
C ASP A 257 28.46 20.27 -2.33
N ASP A 258 27.77 19.14 -2.21
CA ASP A 258 26.60 18.82 -3.02
C ASP A 258 25.29 19.38 -2.42
N VAL A 259 24.20 19.23 -3.16
CA VAL A 259 22.85 19.69 -2.78
C VAL A 259 21.86 18.54 -2.73
N LEU A 260 20.90 18.62 -1.81
CA LEU A 260 19.70 17.79 -1.87
C LEU A 260 18.87 18.19 -3.11
N VAL A 261 18.38 17.18 -3.84
CA VAL A 261 17.56 17.35 -5.06
C VAL A 261 16.06 17.33 -4.78
N ALA A 262 15.68 17.01 -3.53
CA ALA A 262 14.35 17.18 -2.98
C ALA A 262 14.47 17.39 -1.47
N ASP A 263 13.52 18.11 -0.85
CA ASP A 263 13.47 18.24 0.61
C ASP A 263 13.10 16.87 1.24
N PRO A 264 13.86 16.33 2.23
CA PRO A 264 13.68 14.95 2.66
C PRO A 264 12.28 14.61 3.19
N GLY A 265 11.68 13.57 2.61
CA GLY A 265 10.31 13.14 2.88
C GLY A 265 9.23 13.81 2.03
N THR A 266 9.57 14.75 1.13
CA THR A 266 8.57 15.48 0.32
C THR A 266 8.32 14.91 -1.07
N LYS A 267 9.28 14.18 -1.65
CA LYS A 267 9.20 13.64 -3.02
C LYS A 267 9.98 12.33 -3.17
N CYS A 268 9.44 11.41 -3.96
CA CYS A 268 10.14 10.19 -4.38
C CYS A 268 11.29 10.55 -5.35
N HIS A 269 12.53 10.28 -4.96
CA HIS A 269 13.70 10.48 -5.80
C HIS A 269 14.67 9.29 -5.69
N TYR A 270 14.92 8.62 -6.82
CA TYR A 270 15.74 7.41 -6.85
C TYR A 270 17.23 7.70 -6.68
N SER A 271 17.82 7.20 -5.60
CA SER A 271 19.24 7.29 -5.29
C SER A 271 19.90 5.91 -5.17
N ASN A 272 21.02 5.72 -5.88
CA ASN A 272 21.96 4.61 -5.63
C ASN A 272 22.92 4.96 -4.49
N LEU A 273 23.23 6.25 -4.37
CA LEU A 273 24.04 6.81 -3.29
C LEU A 273 23.40 6.53 -1.92
N ALA A 274 22.11 6.80 -1.75
CA ALA A 274 21.42 6.60 -0.48
C ALA A 274 21.58 5.16 0.06
N PHE A 275 21.43 4.16 -0.81
CA PHE A 275 21.58 2.75 -0.43
C PHE A 275 23.03 2.35 -0.14
N SER A 276 23.98 2.86 -0.93
CA SER A 276 25.41 2.56 -0.73
C SER A 276 25.94 3.23 0.54
N LEU A 277 25.54 4.48 0.78
CA LEU A 277 25.89 5.23 1.99
C LEU A 277 25.26 4.59 3.24
N LEU A 278 23.98 4.22 3.18
CA LEU A 278 23.30 3.51 4.27
C LEU A 278 24.02 2.20 4.62
N ALA A 279 24.25 1.36 3.61
CA ALA A 279 24.93 0.07 3.76
C ALA A 279 26.28 0.20 4.45
N HIS A 280 27.18 1.03 3.91
CA HIS A 280 28.52 1.16 4.43
C HIS A 280 28.58 1.87 5.78
N VAL A 281 27.76 2.89 6.02
CA VAL A 281 27.71 3.56 7.35
C VAL A 281 27.21 2.59 8.41
N MET A 282 26.14 1.83 8.15
CA MET A 282 25.64 0.84 9.11
C MET A 282 26.67 -0.28 9.36
N ALA A 283 27.35 -0.74 8.31
CA ALA A 283 28.39 -1.76 8.44
C ALA A 283 29.63 -1.26 9.21
N GLU A 284 30.23 -0.15 8.78
CA GLU A 284 31.45 0.41 9.37
C GLU A 284 31.23 0.95 10.78
N ARG A 285 30.13 1.68 11.03
CA ARG A 285 29.93 2.49 12.25
C ARG A 285 29.04 1.84 13.30
N VAL A 286 28.19 0.87 12.92
CA VAL A 286 27.27 0.18 13.85
C VAL A 286 27.66 -1.28 14.03
N ALA A 287 27.97 -2.01 12.95
CA ALA A 287 28.36 -3.41 13.03
C ALA A 287 29.88 -3.64 13.21
N GLY A 288 30.72 -2.68 12.83
CA GLY A 288 32.18 -2.75 12.95
C GLY A 288 32.86 -3.70 11.95
N ILE A 289 32.20 -4.07 10.85
CA ILE A 289 32.73 -4.99 9.82
C ILE A 289 32.38 -4.52 8.40
N ASP A 290 32.99 -5.12 7.38
CA ASP A 290 32.65 -4.87 5.97
C ASP A 290 31.20 -5.26 5.64
N TYR A 291 30.54 -4.47 4.78
CA TYR A 291 29.15 -4.68 4.40
C TYR A 291 28.91 -6.03 3.70
N GLN A 292 29.76 -6.43 2.75
CA GLN A 292 29.56 -7.68 2.01
C GLN A 292 29.65 -8.88 2.96
N ARG A 293 30.62 -8.84 3.89
CA ARG A 293 30.73 -9.83 4.95
C ARG A 293 29.51 -9.84 5.87
N TRP A 294 29.04 -8.68 6.34
CA TRP A 294 27.86 -8.62 7.20
C TRP A 294 26.65 -9.28 6.55
N ILE A 295 26.41 -9.00 5.26
CA ILE A 295 25.30 -9.60 4.48
C ILE A 295 25.46 -11.11 4.31
N THR A 296 26.67 -11.60 4.07
CA THR A 296 26.96 -13.04 3.97
C THR A 296 26.64 -13.73 5.30
N ASP A 297 27.35 -13.34 6.36
CA ASP A 297 27.29 -13.94 7.69
C ASP A 297 25.88 -13.85 8.34
N ASN A 298 25.10 -12.78 8.06
CA ASN A 298 23.83 -12.52 8.76
C ASN A 298 22.56 -12.67 7.90
N ILE A 299 22.66 -12.74 6.57
CA ILE A 299 21.50 -12.94 5.69
C ILE A 299 21.68 -14.19 4.83
N LEU A 300 22.73 -14.24 4.01
CA LEU A 300 22.85 -15.26 2.97
C LEU A 300 23.02 -16.65 3.58
N ASP A 301 24.00 -16.82 4.47
CA ASP A 301 24.27 -18.10 5.14
C ASP A 301 23.07 -18.53 6.01
N ARG A 302 22.47 -17.57 6.72
CA ARG A 302 21.27 -17.83 7.55
C ARG A 302 20.10 -18.34 6.71
N LEU A 303 19.85 -17.76 5.54
CA LEU A 303 18.79 -18.20 4.63
C LEU A 303 19.20 -19.36 3.71
N GLY A 304 20.48 -19.78 3.72
CA GLY A 304 21.01 -20.80 2.83
C GLY A 304 21.01 -20.35 1.36
N MET A 305 21.32 -19.07 1.11
CA MET A 305 21.38 -18.47 -0.23
C MET A 305 22.82 -18.58 -0.79
N GLU A 306 23.26 -19.81 -1.03
CA GLU A 306 24.64 -20.18 -1.35
C GLU A 306 25.10 -19.72 -2.75
N ASP A 307 24.16 -19.55 -3.70
CA ASP A 307 24.41 -19.07 -5.06
C ASP A 307 24.16 -17.55 -5.21
N THR A 308 24.20 -16.83 -4.09
CA THR A 308 23.99 -15.37 -4.00
C THR A 308 25.23 -14.68 -3.44
N GLY A 309 25.61 -13.53 -3.99
CA GLY A 309 26.80 -12.83 -3.53
C GLY A 309 27.18 -11.60 -4.33
N PHE A 310 28.43 -11.16 -4.20
CA PHE A 310 28.95 -9.93 -4.81
C PHE A 310 30.12 -10.17 -5.79
N ASP A 311 30.97 -11.16 -5.54
CA ASP A 311 32.23 -11.37 -6.26
C ASP A 311 32.09 -12.42 -7.37
N ILE A 312 32.21 -11.96 -8.62
CA ILE A 312 32.01 -12.78 -9.81
C ILE A 312 33.32 -13.46 -10.22
N THR A 313 33.64 -14.56 -9.54
CA THR A 313 34.86 -15.36 -9.79
C THR A 313 34.82 -16.07 -11.16
N PRO A 314 35.97 -16.47 -11.74
CA PRO A 314 35.98 -17.22 -13.00
C PRO A 314 35.17 -18.52 -12.95
N GLY A 315 35.16 -19.22 -11.82
CA GLY A 315 34.32 -20.41 -11.61
C GLY A 315 32.83 -20.07 -11.65
N LEU A 316 32.41 -18.99 -10.97
CA LEU A 316 31.03 -18.51 -10.98
C LEU A 316 30.55 -18.15 -12.40
N GLN A 317 31.40 -17.52 -13.20
CA GLN A 317 31.06 -17.10 -14.57
C GLN A 317 30.64 -18.28 -15.47
N THR A 318 31.15 -19.50 -15.22
CA THR A 318 30.73 -20.71 -15.96
C THR A 318 29.30 -21.18 -15.65
N GLN A 319 28.72 -20.68 -14.55
CA GLN A 319 27.37 -20.98 -14.08
C GLN A 319 26.37 -19.87 -14.42
N MET A 320 26.86 -18.70 -14.82
CA MET A 320 26.03 -17.54 -15.17
C MET A 320 25.34 -17.71 -16.54
N ALA A 321 24.18 -17.07 -16.68
CA ALA A 321 23.65 -16.72 -17.99
C ALA A 321 24.44 -15.53 -18.56
N VAL A 322 24.82 -15.60 -19.84
CA VAL A 322 25.61 -14.55 -20.52
C VAL A 322 24.69 -13.39 -20.87
N GLY A 323 24.77 -12.32 -20.08
CA GLY A 323 24.05 -11.07 -20.35
C GLY A 323 24.44 -10.42 -21.67
N VAL A 324 23.46 -9.88 -22.40
CA VAL A 324 23.65 -9.22 -23.70
C VAL A 324 22.93 -7.88 -23.79
N TYR A 325 23.51 -6.94 -24.53
CA TYR A 325 22.81 -5.73 -24.92
C TYR A 325 21.70 -6.03 -25.95
N SER A 326 20.83 -5.06 -26.23
CA SER A 326 19.72 -5.20 -27.18
C SER A 326 20.13 -5.56 -28.62
N ASN A 327 21.41 -5.40 -28.97
CA ASN A 327 22.01 -5.80 -30.25
C ASN A 327 22.65 -7.20 -30.24
N GLY A 328 22.47 -7.97 -29.16
CA GLY A 328 23.01 -9.33 -29.00
C GLY A 328 24.50 -9.41 -28.69
N LYS A 329 25.20 -8.28 -28.53
CA LYS A 329 26.60 -8.30 -28.07
C LYS A 329 26.66 -8.62 -26.57
N PRO A 330 27.56 -9.51 -26.12
CA PRO A 330 27.79 -9.75 -24.69
C PRO A 330 28.08 -8.45 -23.93
N ALA A 331 27.46 -8.31 -22.76
CA ALA A 331 27.71 -7.21 -21.85
C ALA A 331 28.93 -7.48 -20.96
N PRO A 332 29.76 -6.48 -20.66
CA PRO A 332 30.93 -6.65 -19.82
C PRO A 332 30.53 -6.89 -18.36
N LEU A 333 31.26 -7.79 -17.69
CA LEU A 333 31.21 -7.92 -16.24
C LEU A 333 32.19 -6.92 -15.63
N TYR A 334 31.67 -6.01 -14.81
CA TYR A 334 32.43 -4.96 -14.13
C TYR A 334 31.99 -4.82 -12.68
N ASP A 335 32.92 -4.46 -11.80
CA ASP A 335 32.62 -4.13 -10.41
C ASP A 335 32.06 -2.70 -10.31
N LEU A 336 31.09 -2.50 -9.40
CA LEU A 336 30.53 -1.20 -9.03
C LEU A 336 31.30 -0.53 -7.86
N GLY A 337 32.30 -1.20 -7.30
CA GLY A 337 33.20 -0.64 -6.28
C GLY A 337 32.45 -0.21 -5.03
N TRP A 338 32.52 1.07 -4.66
CA TRP A 338 31.79 1.57 -3.50
C TRP A 338 30.26 1.48 -3.67
N TYR A 339 29.74 1.45 -4.90
CA TYR A 339 28.31 1.30 -5.17
C TYR A 339 27.79 -0.15 -5.12
N ARG A 340 28.62 -1.13 -4.77
CA ARG A 340 28.24 -2.55 -4.67
C ARG A 340 26.91 -2.82 -3.94
N PRO A 341 26.60 -2.20 -2.78
CA PRO A 341 25.31 -2.42 -2.08
C PRO A 341 24.08 -2.01 -2.89
N SER A 342 24.23 -1.11 -3.85
CA SER A 342 23.11 -0.60 -4.65
C SER A 342 22.83 -1.40 -5.93
N GLY A 343 23.74 -2.27 -6.37
CA GLY A 343 23.60 -2.89 -7.70
C GLY A 343 24.48 -4.07 -8.09
N GLN A 344 25.45 -4.50 -7.28
CA GLN A 344 26.48 -5.46 -7.75
C GLN A 344 25.97 -6.91 -7.82
N MET A 345 25.06 -7.28 -6.91
CA MET A 345 24.86 -8.66 -6.52
C MET A 345 24.45 -9.57 -7.67
N PHE A 346 24.81 -10.83 -7.55
CA PHE A 346 24.25 -11.94 -8.32
C PHE A 346 23.40 -12.83 -7.42
N SER A 347 22.50 -13.60 -8.02
CA SER A 347 21.67 -14.61 -7.33
C SER A 347 21.05 -15.57 -8.37
N THR A 348 20.28 -16.53 -7.88
CA THR A 348 19.51 -17.51 -8.65
C THR A 348 18.01 -17.34 -8.38
N ALA A 349 17.16 -17.98 -9.20
CA ALA A 349 15.72 -17.98 -8.94
C ALA A 349 15.41 -18.77 -7.65
N ALA A 350 16.12 -19.89 -7.43
CA ALA A 350 15.99 -20.72 -6.23
C ALA A 350 16.31 -19.94 -4.94
N ASP A 351 17.38 -19.14 -4.91
CA ASP A 351 17.75 -18.34 -3.74
C ASP A 351 16.77 -17.19 -3.47
N LEU A 352 16.34 -16.48 -4.52
CA LEU A 352 15.35 -15.42 -4.36
C LEU A 352 13.97 -15.97 -3.97
N ALA A 353 13.66 -17.24 -4.22
CA ALA A 353 12.49 -17.89 -3.64
C ALA A 353 12.63 -18.07 -2.12
N LYS A 354 13.80 -18.44 -1.59
CA LYS A 354 14.07 -18.49 -0.14
C LYS A 354 13.84 -17.11 0.50
N LEU A 355 14.37 -16.06 -0.13
CA LEU A 355 14.13 -14.68 0.29
C LEU A 355 12.65 -14.25 0.20
N SER A 356 11.93 -14.67 -0.83
CA SER A 356 10.49 -14.42 -1.01
C SER A 356 9.67 -15.04 0.12
N MET A 357 9.88 -16.34 0.39
CA MET A 357 9.21 -17.05 1.48
C MET A 357 9.52 -16.42 2.85
N MET A 358 10.74 -15.93 3.06
CA MET A 358 11.14 -15.28 4.30
C MET A 358 10.42 -13.94 4.48
N LEU A 359 10.42 -13.08 3.45
CA LEU A 359 9.71 -11.79 3.48
C LEU A 359 8.19 -11.97 3.65
N LEU A 360 7.63 -13.03 3.10
CA LEU A 360 6.22 -13.41 3.30
C LEU A 360 5.94 -14.01 4.68
N GLY A 361 6.96 -14.22 5.53
CA GLY A 361 6.83 -14.79 6.87
C GLY A 361 6.46 -16.28 6.87
N ALA A 362 6.77 -16.99 5.78
CA ALA A 362 6.43 -18.40 5.57
C ALA A 362 7.66 -19.34 5.58
N TYR A 363 8.87 -18.80 5.43
CA TYR A 363 10.09 -19.61 5.43
C TYR A 363 10.45 -20.14 6.83
N HIS A 364 10.88 -21.39 6.90
CA HIS A 364 11.30 -22.04 8.14
C HIS A 364 12.48 -21.34 8.84
N ARG A 365 13.36 -20.68 8.08
CA ARG A 365 14.45 -19.86 8.63
C ARG A 365 14.02 -18.40 8.73
N LYS A 366 13.72 -17.94 9.95
CA LYS A 366 13.36 -16.54 10.23
C LYS A 366 14.60 -15.64 10.23
N LEU A 367 14.44 -14.40 9.76
CA LEU A 367 15.48 -13.35 9.80
C LEU A 367 15.01 -12.11 10.57
N LEU A 368 13.75 -11.74 10.42
CA LEU A 368 13.07 -10.65 11.10
C LEU A 368 11.76 -11.17 11.73
N GLU A 369 11.26 -10.49 12.76
CA GLU A 369 9.97 -10.78 13.38
C GLU A 369 8.79 -10.40 12.48
N PRO A 370 7.60 -11.03 12.63
CA PRO A 370 6.45 -10.78 11.76
C PRO A 370 6.00 -9.32 11.66
N ASP A 371 6.08 -8.57 12.77
CA ASP A 371 5.72 -7.15 12.79
C ASP A 371 6.76 -6.30 12.04
N SER A 372 8.05 -6.61 12.15
CA SER A 372 9.12 -5.94 11.40
C SER A 372 9.01 -6.21 9.90
N LEU A 373 8.68 -7.44 9.50
CA LEU A 373 8.37 -7.77 8.10
C LEU A 373 7.19 -6.95 7.58
N LYS A 374 6.12 -6.83 8.38
CA LYS A 374 4.95 -6.00 8.04
C LYS A 374 5.33 -4.52 7.88
N ILE A 375 6.16 -3.97 8.77
CA ILE A 375 6.66 -2.59 8.67
C ILE A 375 7.54 -2.42 7.41
N MET A 376 8.44 -3.37 7.14
CA MET A 376 9.34 -3.33 5.98
C MET A 376 8.58 -3.35 4.65
N LEU A 377 7.51 -4.14 4.55
CA LEU A 377 6.65 -4.25 3.36
C LEU A 377 5.62 -3.11 3.23
N THR A 378 5.45 -2.26 4.26
CA THR A 378 4.45 -1.18 4.25
C THR A 378 4.88 -0.02 3.33
N PRO A 379 4.00 0.46 2.42
CA PRO A 379 4.26 1.66 1.63
C PRO A 379 4.30 2.91 2.52
N LEU A 380 5.31 3.77 2.35
CA LEU A 380 5.54 4.95 3.19
C LEU A 380 5.07 6.26 2.57
N PHE A 381 5.08 6.37 1.24
CA PHE A 381 4.77 7.64 0.56
C PHE A 381 4.14 7.40 -0.82
N ARG A 382 3.28 8.32 -1.26
CA ARG A 382 2.67 8.33 -2.59
C ARG A 382 3.46 9.21 -3.54
N CYS A 383 3.88 8.66 -4.66
CA CYS A 383 4.74 9.35 -5.60
C CYS A 383 3.95 10.14 -6.65
N ASP A 384 4.62 11.11 -7.28
CA ASP A 384 4.12 11.84 -8.44
C ASP A 384 3.93 10.89 -9.64
N LYS A 385 3.07 11.27 -10.60
CA LYS A 385 2.74 10.46 -11.79
C LYS A 385 3.95 10.13 -12.67
N ASP A 386 5.01 10.95 -12.62
CA ASP A 386 6.23 10.78 -13.40
C ASP A 386 7.23 9.80 -12.75
N TYR A 387 6.92 9.32 -11.54
CA TYR A 387 7.67 8.23 -10.90
C TYR A 387 7.19 6.87 -11.43
N PHE A 388 8.09 5.91 -11.57
CA PHE A 388 7.81 4.60 -12.16
C PHE A 388 6.95 3.67 -11.27
N ALA A 389 6.46 4.16 -10.13
CA ALA A 389 5.56 3.45 -9.20
C ALA A 389 4.62 4.42 -8.50
N ASN A 390 3.42 3.95 -8.12
CA ASN A 390 2.41 4.77 -7.45
C ASN A 390 2.82 5.17 -6.02
N ARG A 391 3.57 4.31 -5.33
CA ARG A 391 4.04 4.48 -3.95
C ARG A 391 5.44 3.91 -3.78
N THR A 392 6.14 4.36 -2.72
CA THR A 392 7.45 3.83 -2.33
C THR A 392 7.46 3.40 -0.86
N GLY A 393 8.24 2.37 -0.53
CA GLY A 393 8.48 1.83 0.81
C GLY A 393 9.95 1.44 0.96
N THR A 394 10.30 0.59 1.93
CA THR A 394 11.70 0.19 2.18
C THR A 394 12.01 -1.22 1.67
N PRO A 395 12.65 -1.41 0.48
CA PRO A 395 12.96 -0.46 -0.59
C PRO A 395 11.94 -0.48 -1.74
N TRP A 396 10.70 -0.83 -1.41
CA TRP A 396 9.71 -1.29 -2.37
C TRP A 396 9.16 -0.21 -3.27
N GLU A 397 8.90 -0.61 -4.50
CA GLU A 397 8.25 0.12 -5.57
C GLU A 397 6.84 -0.48 -5.63
N VAL A 398 5.82 0.27 -5.17
CA VAL A 398 4.51 -0.31 -4.84
C VAL A 398 3.45 0.20 -5.79
N ASN A 399 2.83 -0.73 -6.50
CA ASN A 399 1.71 -0.51 -7.41
C ASN A 399 0.48 -1.26 -6.91
N GLU A 400 -0.69 -0.89 -7.45
CA GLU A 400 -1.94 -1.59 -7.18
C GLU A 400 -2.34 -2.39 -8.42
N LEU A 401 -2.71 -3.65 -8.23
CA LEU A 401 -3.18 -4.55 -9.28
C LEU A 401 -4.39 -5.33 -8.74
N MET A 402 -5.55 -5.18 -9.39
CA MET A 402 -6.81 -5.83 -8.99
C MET A 402 -7.22 -5.54 -7.52
N GLY A 403 -6.83 -4.38 -6.99
CA GLY A 403 -7.06 -3.97 -5.59
C GLY A 403 -6.03 -4.52 -4.59
N TYR A 404 -5.08 -5.35 -5.03
CA TYR A 404 -3.95 -5.80 -4.22
C TYR A 404 -2.75 -4.86 -4.32
N GLU A 405 -2.02 -4.73 -3.22
CA GLU A 405 -0.71 -4.10 -3.22
C GLU A 405 0.35 -5.09 -3.74
N MET A 406 0.88 -4.82 -4.93
CA MET A 406 2.07 -5.48 -5.45
C MET A 406 3.28 -4.66 -5.00
N VAL A 407 4.04 -5.20 -4.05
CA VAL A 407 5.35 -4.66 -3.67
C VAL A 407 6.41 -5.29 -4.58
N ARG A 408 7.19 -4.48 -5.30
CA ARG A 408 8.26 -5.00 -6.15
C ARG A 408 9.57 -4.23 -6.01
N LYS A 409 10.63 -4.82 -6.52
CA LYS A 409 11.91 -4.16 -6.75
C LYS A 409 12.41 -4.61 -8.12
N ASP A 410 12.48 -3.68 -9.06
CA ASP A 410 13.08 -3.87 -10.37
C ASP A 410 14.58 -3.55 -10.36
N GLY A 411 15.33 -4.21 -11.22
CA GLY A 411 16.75 -3.97 -11.45
C GLY A 411 17.08 -4.13 -12.92
N ASP A 412 17.98 -3.26 -13.38
CA ASP A 412 18.55 -3.27 -14.72
C ASP A 412 20.03 -2.86 -14.61
N LEU A 413 20.87 -3.55 -15.37
CA LEU A 413 22.32 -3.34 -15.50
C LEU A 413 22.74 -3.81 -16.90
N ASP A 414 23.95 -3.50 -17.34
CA ASP A 414 24.46 -3.94 -18.65
C ASP A 414 24.29 -5.45 -18.86
N GLY A 415 23.39 -5.82 -19.77
CA GLY A 415 23.06 -7.19 -20.12
C GLY A 415 22.19 -7.97 -19.13
N TYR A 416 21.67 -7.37 -18.06
CA TYR A 416 20.82 -8.07 -17.11
C TYR A 416 19.64 -7.23 -16.63
N SER A 417 18.48 -7.86 -16.53
CA SER A 417 17.29 -7.31 -15.91
C SER A 417 16.74 -8.31 -14.88
N ALA A 418 16.22 -7.83 -13.76
CA ALA A 418 15.66 -8.67 -12.72
C ALA A 418 14.47 -7.99 -12.04
N THR A 419 13.46 -8.76 -11.66
CA THR A 419 12.34 -8.28 -10.85
C THR A 419 12.11 -9.24 -9.70
N PHE A 420 12.03 -8.70 -8.50
CA PHE A 420 11.55 -9.38 -7.31
C PHE A 420 10.20 -8.76 -6.94
N SER A 421 9.14 -9.55 -6.82
CA SER A 421 7.80 -9.03 -6.52
C SER A 421 7.02 -9.94 -5.60
N LEU A 422 6.22 -9.35 -4.72
CA LEU A 422 5.34 -10.03 -3.78
C LEU A 422 3.95 -9.40 -3.81
N VAL A 423 2.93 -10.21 -3.51
CA VAL A 423 1.59 -9.77 -3.13
C VAL A 423 1.34 -10.28 -1.70
N PRO A 424 1.77 -9.54 -0.65
CA PRO A 424 1.88 -10.08 0.71
C PRO A 424 0.55 -10.60 1.28
N ARG A 425 -0.57 -9.97 0.91
CA ARG A 425 -1.93 -10.37 1.32
C ARG A 425 -2.32 -11.76 0.84
N LEU A 426 -1.78 -12.21 -0.29
CA LEU A 426 -2.02 -13.55 -0.86
C LEU A 426 -0.92 -14.56 -0.51
N LYS A 427 0.11 -14.15 0.24
CA LYS A 427 1.36 -14.93 0.41
C LYS A 427 1.99 -15.35 -0.93
N LEU A 428 1.83 -14.53 -1.97
CA LEU A 428 2.27 -14.82 -3.33
C LEU A 428 3.58 -14.07 -3.64
N GLY A 429 4.49 -14.72 -4.36
CA GLY A 429 5.70 -14.11 -4.91
C GLY A 429 5.96 -14.53 -6.36
N LEU A 430 6.58 -13.64 -7.12
CA LEU A 430 7.09 -13.89 -8.46
C LEU A 430 8.46 -13.20 -8.61
N VAL A 431 9.47 -14.00 -8.93
CA VAL A 431 10.81 -13.52 -9.29
C VAL A 431 11.05 -13.84 -10.76
N VAL A 432 11.60 -12.88 -11.51
CA VAL A 432 11.97 -13.02 -12.92
C VAL A 432 13.38 -12.48 -13.11
N LEU A 433 14.29 -13.32 -13.63
CA LEU A 433 15.68 -13.02 -13.90
C LEU A 433 15.95 -13.14 -15.40
N MET A 434 16.65 -12.16 -15.97
CA MET A 434 16.87 -12.02 -17.41
C MET A 434 18.35 -11.73 -17.69
N ALA A 435 18.93 -12.46 -18.65
CA ALA A 435 20.20 -12.13 -19.27
C ALA A 435 19.87 -11.56 -20.65
N GLY A 436 19.76 -10.23 -20.72
CA GLY A 436 19.21 -9.49 -21.84
C GLY A 436 18.48 -8.22 -21.39
N SER A 437 17.86 -7.53 -22.35
CA SER A 437 17.04 -6.35 -22.13
C SER A 437 15.55 -6.70 -21.99
N ARG A 438 14.83 -6.03 -21.09
CA ARG A 438 13.35 -6.10 -21.05
C ARG A 438 12.75 -5.67 -22.39
N LEU A 439 11.64 -6.30 -22.77
CA LEU A 439 10.79 -5.82 -23.87
C LEU A 439 10.14 -4.49 -23.46
N GLN A 440 10.38 -3.44 -24.25
CA GLN A 440 9.72 -2.14 -24.04
C GLN A 440 8.21 -2.28 -24.13
N ASN A 441 7.50 -1.51 -23.30
CA ASN A 441 6.02 -1.50 -23.20
C ASN A 441 5.38 -2.83 -22.77
N GLN A 442 6.14 -3.78 -22.22
CA GLN A 442 5.60 -5.04 -21.68
C GLN A 442 6.02 -5.29 -20.23
N ASP A 443 5.12 -5.02 -19.28
CA ASP A 443 5.25 -5.49 -17.90
C ASP A 443 4.80 -6.96 -17.81
N VAL A 444 5.74 -7.89 -18.00
CA VAL A 444 5.49 -9.34 -17.91
C VAL A 444 5.07 -9.79 -16.51
N VAL A 445 5.47 -9.07 -15.45
CA VAL A 445 5.13 -9.41 -14.06
C VAL A 445 3.69 -9.03 -13.76
N SER A 446 3.26 -7.82 -14.13
CA SER A 446 1.86 -7.42 -14.01
C SER A 446 0.94 -8.31 -14.87
N LYS A 447 1.35 -8.67 -16.10
CA LYS A 447 0.60 -9.61 -16.95
C LYS A 447 0.50 -11.01 -16.36
N ALA A 448 1.57 -11.53 -15.75
CA ALA A 448 1.56 -12.81 -15.06
C ALA A 448 0.60 -12.79 -13.87
N TYR A 449 0.64 -11.75 -13.04
CA TYR A 449 -0.28 -11.59 -11.91
C TYR A 449 -1.75 -11.45 -12.32
N THR A 450 -2.07 -10.81 -13.45
CA THR A 450 -3.44 -10.81 -13.99
C THR A 450 -3.98 -12.22 -14.29
N SER A 451 -3.09 -13.21 -14.51
CA SER A 451 -3.48 -14.62 -14.65
C SER A 451 -3.50 -15.34 -13.29
N ILE A 452 -2.49 -15.13 -12.44
CA ILE A 452 -2.31 -15.86 -11.17
C ILE A 452 -3.31 -15.41 -10.09
N ILE A 453 -3.50 -14.10 -9.89
CA ILE A 453 -4.31 -13.55 -8.78
C ILE A 453 -5.74 -14.12 -8.79
N PRO A 454 -6.50 -14.08 -9.90
CA PRO A 454 -7.87 -14.62 -9.93
C PRO A 454 -7.94 -16.13 -9.65
N ALA A 455 -6.93 -16.89 -10.09
CA ALA A 455 -6.86 -18.32 -9.84
C ALA A 455 -6.60 -18.66 -8.37
N ILE A 456 -5.75 -17.87 -7.69
CA ILE A 456 -5.50 -17.99 -6.25
C ILE A 456 -6.69 -17.51 -5.43
N GLU A 457 -7.33 -16.40 -5.81
CA GLU A 457 -8.56 -15.95 -5.15
C GLU A 457 -9.66 -17.01 -5.23
N LYS A 458 -9.87 -17.60 -6.42
CA LYS A 458 -10.80 -18.71 -6.60
C LYS A 458 -10.42 -19.89 -5.72
N ALA A 459 -9.14 -20.29 -5.69
CA ALA A 459 -8.68 -21.40 -4.86
C ALA A 459 -8.90 -21.14 -3.35
N PHE A 460 -8.61 -19.94 -2.83
CA PHE A 460 -8.86 -19.60 -1.42
C PHE A 460 -10.37 -19.48 -1.08
N ARG A 461 -11.23 -19.13 -2.06
CA ARG A 461 -12.70 -19.09 -1.89
C ARG A 461 -13.33 -20.48 -1.91
N GLU A 462 -12.79 -21.39 -2.72
CA GLU A 462 -13.27 -22.78 -2.85
C GLU A 462 -12.67 -23.73 -1.80
N ALA A 463 -11.51 -23.39 -1.23
CA ALA A 463 -10.85 -24.19 -0.21
C ALA A 463 -11.65 -24.25 1.10
N LYS A 464 -11.69 -25.45 1.70
CA LYS A 464 -12.36 -25.69 2.97
C LYS A 464 -11.61 -24.97 4.10
N ARG A 465 -12.26 -24.00 4.74
CA ARG A 465 -11.73 -23.34 5.95
C ARG A 465 -11.62 -24.35 7.09
N VAL A 466 -10.45 -24.45 7.71
CA VAL A 466 -10.26 -25.21 8.96
C VAL A 466 -10.67 -24.29 10.12
N LEU A 467 -11.72 -24.68 10.83
CA LEU A 467 -12.21 -23.97 12.02
C LEU A 467 -12.05 -24.88 13.25
N PHE A 468 -11.69 -24.29 14.37
CA PHE A 468 -11.41 -24.99 15.61
C PHE A 468 -12.63 -24.96 16.55
N PRO A 469 -13.02 -26.10 17.14
CA PRO A 469 -14.02 -26.14 18.20
C PRO A 469 -13.41 -25.73 19.55
N PRO A 470 -14.22 -25.23 20.52
CA PRO A 470 -13.75 -25.00 21.87
C PRO A 470 -13.55 -26.34 22.63
N PRO A 471 -12.61 -26.43 23.59
CA PRO A 471 -12.38 -27.66 24.37
C PRO A 471 -13.59 -28.16 25.15
N ASN A 472 -14.46 -27.26 25.61
CA ASN A 472 -15.80 -27.58 26.10
C ASN A 472 -16.81 -26.59 25.49
N PRO A 473 -17.81 -27.02 24.70
CA PRO A 473 -18.80 -26.13 24.11
C PRO A 473 -19.91 -25.67 25.08
N GLU A 474 -20.18 -26.41 26.16
CA GLU A 474 -21.34 -26.16 27.06
C GLU A 474 -21.49 -24.72 27.55
N PRO A 475 -20.41 -23.99 27.96
CA PRO A 475 -20.55 -22.62 28.46
C PRO A 475 -21.10 -21.62 27.45
N TYR A 476 -20.94 -21.91 26.16
CA TYR A 476 -21.25 -21.01 25.06
C TYR A 476 -22.59 -21.35 24.38
N VAL A 477 -23.09 -22.58 24.55
CA VAL A 477 -24.36 -23.05 23.97
C VAL A 477 -25.57 -22.51 24.73
N GLY A 478 -26.54 -21.97 24.00
CA GLY A 478 -27.77 -21.42 24.58
C GLY A 478 -28.42 -20.31 23.74
N PHE A 479 -29.35 -19.60 24.36
CA PHE A 479 -30.05 -18.47 23.77
C PHE A 479 -29.50 -17.15 24.30
N PHE A 480 -29.41 -16.16 23.42
CA PHE A 480 -28.93 -14.82 23.75
C PHE A 480 -29.75 -13.75 23.03
N THR A 481 -29.71 -12.52 23.52
CA THR A 481 -30.40 -11.39 22.91
C THR A 481 -29.59 -10.10 22.97
N TYR A 482 -29.71 -9.29 21.92
CA TYR A 482 -29.37 -7.88 21.96
C TYR A 482 -30.65 -7.05 22.05
N SER A 483 -30.79 -6.31 23.17
CA SER A 483 -31.87 -5.35 23.44
C SER A 483 -33.31 -5.88 23.28
N ASN A 484 -33.52 -7.20 23.37
CA ASN A 484 -34.79 -7.89 23.03
C ASN A 484 -35.29 -7.64 21.58
N ILE A 485 -34.39 -7.23 20.67
CA ILE A 485 -34.69 -6.96 19.26
C ILE A 485 -34.15 -8.09 18.38
N THR A 486 -32.88 -8.46 18.59
CA THR A 486 -32.20 -9.53 17.86
C THR A 486 -31.91 -10.68 18.80
N PHE A 487 -32.18 -11.91 18.37
CA PHE A 487 -31.98 -13.12 19.16
C PHE A 487 -30.99 -14.06 18.47
N TYR A 488 -30.21 -14.77 19.27
CA TYR A 488 -29.15 -15.67 18.82
C TYR A 488 -29.33 -17.03 19.49
N GLU A 489 -29.33 -18.10 18.70
CA GLU A 489 -29.22 -19.48 19.16
C GLU A 489 -27.79 -19.95 18.87
N ILE A 490 -27.03 -20.28 19.91
CA ILE A 490 -25.70 -20.87 19.76
C ILE A 490 -25.78 -22.35 20.06
N LYS A 491 -25.36 -23.18 19.10
CA LYS A 491 -25.41 -24.64 19.14
C LYS A 491 -24.12 -25.25 18.59
N VAL A 492 -23.88 -26.51 18.93
CA VAL A 492 -22.72 -27.26 18.44
C VAL A 492 -23.01 -27.76 17.01
N GLY A 493 -22.11 -27.49 16.07
CA GLY A 493 -22.16 -28.04 14.72
C GLY A 493 -21.75 -29.52 14.67
N ALA A 494 -21.97 -30.18 13.54
CA ALA A 494 -21.57 -31.58 13.33
C ALA A 494 -20.04 -31.80 13.39
N ASP A 495 -19.27 -30.73 13.21
CA ASP A 495 -17.82 -30.63 13.32
C ASP A 495 -17.33 -30.18 14.73
N GLY A 496 -18.24 -30.06 15.70
CA GLY A 496 -17.95 -29.53 17.04
C GLY A 496 -17.81 -28.00 17.09
N VAL A 497 -17.66 -27.34 15.93
CA VAL A 497 -17.53 -25.88 15.84
C VAL A 497 -18.88 -25.23 16.15
N LEU A 498 -18.87 -24.19 16.98
CA LEU A 498 -20.10 -23.52 17.36
C LEU A 498 -20.73 -22.78 16.17
N ILE A 499 -22.04 -22.90 16.06
CA ILE A 499 -22.89 -22.22 15.08
C ILE A 499 -23.76 -21.23 15.83
N MET A 500 -23.70 -19.96 15.46
CA MET A 500 -24.63 -18.93 15.89
C MET A 500 -25.68 -18.70 14.79
N GLN A 501 -26.96 -18.89 15.14
CA GLN A 501 -28.09 -18.62 14.26
C GLN A 501 -28.90 -17.43 14.77
N GLN A 502 -29.05 -16.40 13.93
CA GLN A 502 -29.86 -15.22 14.21
C GLN A 502 -31.35 -15.48 13.92
N PHE A 503 -32.23 -15.04 14.82
CA PHE A 503 -33.69 -15.20 14.70
C PHE A 503 -34.46 -14.05 15.40
N GLY A 504 -35.78 -14.06 15.22
CA GLY A 504 -36.70 -13.03 15.72
C GLY A 504 -37.44 -12.31 14.59
N PRO A 505 -38.65 -11.75 14.82
CA PRO A 505 -39.60 -11.44 13.74
C PRO A 505 -39.02 -10.58 12.61
N GLN A 506 -38.37 -9.48 12.96
CA GLN A 506 -37.73 -8.58 11.99
C GLN A 506 -36.55 -9.25 11.28
N ILE A 507 -35.74 -10.06 11.98
CA ILE A 507 -34.54 -10.67 11.41
C ILE A 507 -34.90 -11.76 10.40
N GLU A 508 -35.96 -12.53 10.65
CA GLU A 508 -36.37 -13.64 9.77
C GLU A 508 -37.09 -13.15 8.51
N GLU A 509 -37.79 -12.02 8.58
CA GLU A 509 -38.35 -11.31 7.42
C GLU A 509 -37.26 -10.65 6.56
N LEU A 510 -36.24 -10.05 7.20
CA LEU A 510 -35.30 -9.15 6.54
C LEU A 510 -33.98 -9.79 6.09
N ILE A 511 -33.53 -10.88 6.72
CA ILE A 511 -32.22 -11.50 6.45
C ILE A 511 -32.41 -12.94 5.96
N PRO A 512 -31.95 -13.27 4.73
CA PRO A 512 -31.96 -14.64 4.23
C PRO A 512 -31.24 -15.62 5.17
N GLU A 513 -31.81 -16.81 5.38
CA GLU A 513 -31.31 -17.82 6.33
C GLU A 513 -29.81 -18.13 6.17
N LYS A 514 -29.32 -18.18 4.92
CA LYS A 514 -27.91 -18.38 4.56
C LYS A 514 -26.93 -17.32 5.13
N TYR A 515 -27.43 -16.14 5.52
CA TYR A 515 -26.65 -15.08 6.16
C TYR A 515 -26.99 -14.89 7.65
N ARG A 516 -28.01 -15.60 8.15
CA ARG A 516 -28.36 -15.66 9.59
C ARG A 516 -27.55 -16.71 10.35
N THR A 517 -26.94 -17.66 9.64
CA THR A 517 -26.17 -18.78 10.22
C THR A 517 -24.68 -18.52 10.05
N ILE A 518 -23.95 -18.43 11.16
CA ILE A 518 -22.54 -18.01 11.18
C ILE A 518 -21.72 -18.98 12.06
N LYS A 519 -20.49 -19.32 11.65
CA LYS A 519 -19.59 -20.16 12.45
C LYS A 519 -18.79 -19.30 13.42
N LEU A 520 -18.52 -19.82 14.61
CA LEU A 520 -17.65 -19.21 15.61
C LEU A 520 -16.39 -20.07 15.75
N ASN A 521 -15.31 -19.60 15.14
CA ASN A 521 -14.00 -20.24 15.21
C ASN A 521 -13.36 -19.98 16.57
N TYR A 522 -13.04 -21.02 17.34
CA TYR A 522 -12.34 -20.87 18.62
C TYR A 522 -10.91 -20.35 18.39
N LEU A 523 -10.48 -19.34 19.16
CA LEU A 523 -9.11 -18.85 19.16
C LEU A 523 -8.37 -19.26 20.44
N VAL A 524 -8.84 -18.79 21.58
CA VAL A 524 -8.24 -19.04 22.91
C VAL A 524 -9.23 -18.67 24.01
N ASP A 525 -9.20 -19.40 25.13
CA ASP A 525 -10.02 -19.22 26.34
C ASP A 525 -11.53 -19.07 26.08
N ARG A 526 -11.96 -17.83 25.85
CA ARG A 526 -13.35 -17.42 25.63
C ARG A 526 -13.53 -16.53 24.41
N VAL A 527 -12.49 -16.39 23.60
CA VAL A 527 -12.43 -15.55 22.41
C VAL A 527 -12.64 -16.43 21.18
N PHE A 528 -13.65 -16.05 20.39
CA PHE A 528 -13.99 -16.66 19.12
C PHE A 528 -13.89 -15.62 18.00
N ARG A 529 -13.59 -16.06 16.78
CA ARG A 529 -13.71 -15.25 15.56
C ARG A 529 -15.00 -15.62 14.84
N VAL A 530 -15.79 -14.62 14.47
CA VAL A 530 -16.94 -14.75 13.57
C VAL A 530 -16.44 -15.11 12.18
N VAL A 531 -16.97 -16.18 11.58
CA VAL A 531 -16.57 -16.66 10.25
C VAL A 531 -17.80 -17.01 9.41
N PHE A 532 -17.92 -16.38 8.24
CA PHE A 532 -18.83 -16.84 7.19
C PHE A 532 -18.14 -17.94 6.34
N GLU A 533 -18.85 -19.04 6.07
CA GLU A 533 -18.28 -20.20 5.35
C GLU A 533 -18.21 -20.03 3.83
N LYS A 534 -19.01 -19.11 3.27
CA LYS A 534 -19.17 -18.89 1.82
C LYS A 534 -19.24 -17.40 1.53
N GLU A 535 -19.20 -17.03 0.25
CA GLU A 535 -19.37 -15.64 -0.15
C GLU A 535 -20.72 -15.06 0.29
N TYR A 536 -20.68 -13.81 0.73
CA TYR A 536 -21.81 -13.03 1.22
C TYR A 536 -21.74 -11.61 0.64
N PRO A 537 -22.85 -10.87 0.46
CA PRO A 537 -22.79 -9.48 0.03
C PRO A 537 -22.08 -8.65 1.11
N CYS A 538 -21.04 -7.90 0.76
CA CYS A 538 -20.28 -7.08 1.70
C CYS A 538 -21.20 -6.16 2.53
N VAL A 539 -22.25 -5.64 1.87
CA VAL A 539 -23.34 -4.88 2.48
C VAL A 539 -24.67 -5.53 2.07
N LEU A 540 -25.38 -6.10 3.04
CA LEU A 540 -26.74 -6.59 2.86
C LEU A 540 -27.73 -5.43 3.00
N ARG A 541 -28.61 -5.23 2.01
CA ARG A 541 -29.69 -4.24 2.09
C ARG A 541 -30.91 -4.84 2.77
N VAL A 542 -31.46 -4.09 3.71
CA VAL A 542 -32.49 -4.52 4.66
C VAL A 542 -33.55 -3.42 4.75
N GLY A 543 -34.55 -3.47 3.87
CA GLY A 543 -35.52 -2.39 3.70
C GLY A 543 -34.84 -1.06 3.33
N SER A 544 -35.02 -0.03 4.15
CA SER A 544 -34.32 1.27 4.03
C SER A 544 -32.93 1.30 4.68
N ALA A 545 -32.56 0.26 5.43
CA ALA A 545 -31.28 0.14 6.13
C ALA A 545 -30.29 -0.75 5.37
N SER A 546 -29.05 -0.79 5.86
CA SER A 546 -28.00 -1.65 5.32
C SER A 546 -27.08 -2.16 6.42
N VAL A 547 -26.78 -3.46 6.39
CA VAL A 547 -25.89 -4.12 7.35
C VAL A 547 -24.59 -4.48 6.63
N SER A 548 -23.44 -4.04 7.15
CA SER A 548 -22.14 -4.50 6.65
C SER A 548 -21.85 -5.89 7.22
N LEU A 549 -21.90 -6.91 6.37
CA LEU A 549 -21.44 -8.26 6.72
C LEU A 549 -19.92 -8.36 6.65
N GLU A 550 -19.27 -7.52 5.81
CA GLU A 550 -17.79 -7.41 5.78
C GLU A 550 -17.21 -6.93 7.12
N ALA A 551 -17.95 -6.09 7.86
CA ALA A 551 -17.55 -5.65 9.20
C ALA A 551 -17.84 -6.69 10.30
N GLN A 552 -18.61 -7.75 10.00
CA GLN A 552 -18.89 -8.86 10.92
C GLN A 552 -17.92 -10.03 10.73
N ASP A 553 -17.53 -10.36 9.48
CA ASP A 553 -16.55 -11.41 9.23
C ASP A 553 -15.19 -11.04 9.86
N GLY A 554 -14.58 -11.97 10.58
CA GLY A 554 -13.36 -11.73 11.33
C GLY A 554 -13.53 -11.00 12.67
N GLN A 555 -14.75 -10.53 13.02
CA GLN A 555 -15.00 -9.88 14.31
C GLN A 555 -14.71 -10.85 15.47
N LEU A 556 -14.11 -10.34 16.55
CA LEU A 556 -13.85 -11.12 17.76
C LEU A 556 -15.05 -11.04 18.70
N PHE A 557 -15.54 -12.18 19.16
CA PHE A 557 -16.54 -12.30 20.23
C PHE A 557 -15.86 -12.84 21.48
N ASN A 558 -16.11 -12.22 22.63
CA ASN A 558 -15.54 -12.57 23.92
C ASN A 558 -16.67 -12.98 24.87
N PHE A 559 -16.75 -14.29 25.15
CA PHE A 559 -17.82 -14.88 25.95
C PHE A 559 -17.54 -14.80 27.44
N TYR A 560 -18.50 -14.33 28.21
CA TYR A 560 -18.39 -14.27 29.65
C TYR A 560 -18.74 -15.63 30.28
N THR A 561 -17.86 -16.12 31.15
CA THR A 561 -18.09 -17.34 31.94
C THR A 561 -19.27 -17.18 32.88
N PHE A 562 -19.89 -18.30 33.26
CA PHE A 562 -20.94 -18.31 34.28
C PHE A 562 -20.47 -17.69 35.61
N ASP A 563 -21.34 -16.93 36.26
CA ASP A 563 -21.16 -16.52 37.65
C ASP A 563 -21.36 -17.69 38.62
N LYS A 564 -21.20 -17.43 39.93
CA LYS A 564 -21.40 -18.45 40.99
C LYS A 564 -22.84 -18.99 41.10
N ARG A 565 -23.78 -18.50 40.28
CA ARG A 565 -25.20 -18.89 40.23
C ARG A 565 -25.54 -19.60 38.91
N GLY A 566 -24.56 -19.84 38.04
CA GLY A 566 -24.79 -20.45 36.72
C GLY A 566 -25.29 -19.47 35.65
N LEU A 567 -25.13 -18.16 35.85
CA LEU A 567 -25.55 -17.14 34.88
C LEU A 567 -24.34 -16.55 34.16
N SER A 568 -24.21 -16.85 32.87
CA SER A 568 -23.26 -16.17 31.98
C SER A 568 -23.94 -14.89 31.52
N PRO A 569 -23.32 -13.70 31.66
CA PRO A 569 -23.91 -12.45 31.18
C PRO A 569 -23.89 -12.33 29.65
N GLY A 570 -23.44 -13.37 28.93
CA GLY A 570 -23.47 -13.48 27.47
C GLY A 570 -22.11 -13.22 26.83
N PHE A 571 -22.05 -12.35 25.81
CA PHE A 571 -20.80 -12.01 25.12
C PHE A 571 -20.77 -10.56 24.65
N ASP A 572 -19.57 -10.05 24.39
CA ASP A 572 -19.36 -8.77 23.73
C ASP A 572 -18.45 -8.90 22.50
N ALA A 573 -18.40 -7.82 21.70
CA ALA A 573 -17.65 -7.75 20.45
C ALA A 573 -16.82 -6.44 20.40
N PRO A 574 -15.50 -6.49 20.63
CA PRO A 574 -14.68 -5.28 20.72
C PRO A 574 -14.63 -4.47 19.41
N GLY A 575 -14.47 -3.15 19.54
CA GLY A 575 -14.20 -2.23 18.41
C GLY A 575 -15.41 -1.54 17.81
N LEU A 576 -16.64 -2.02 18.07
CA LEU A 576 -17.86 -1.26 17.87
C LEU A 576 -18.33 -0.69 19.21
N ASN A 577 -18.77 0.56 19.25
CA ASN A 577 -19.45 1.09 20.43
C ASN A 577 -20.76 0.34 20.62
N THR A 578 -20.90 -0.33 21.78
CA THR A 578 -22.00 -1.24 22.20
C THR A 578 -22.01 -2.61 21.53
N TYR A 579 -22.08 -3.68 22.35
CA TYR A 579 -23.10 -4.75 22.34
C TYR A 579 -22.91 -5.62 23.60
N ASN A 580 -23.63 -5.34 24.69
CA ASN A 580 -23.81 -6.32 25.77
C ASN A 580 -24.90 -7.30 25.32
N VAL A 581 -24.51 -8.38 24.65
CA VAL A 581 -25.44 -9.45 24.27
C VAL A 581 -25.66 -10.32 25.50
N VAL A 582 -26.90 -10.45 25.99
CA VAL A 582 -27.21 -11.11 27.26
C VAL A 582 -27.76 -12.52 27.02
N ARG A 583 -27.31 -13.50 27.81
CA ARG A 583 -27.85 -14.87 27.80
C ARG A 583 -29.27 -14.89 28.37
N ILE A 584 -30.18 -15.60 27.73
CA ILE A 584 -31.56 -15.83 28.19
C ILE A 584 -31.80 -17.33 28.41
N ALA A 585 -32.67 -17.67 29.37
CA ALA A 585 -32.83 -19.06 29.82
C ALA A 585 -33.49 -19.98 28.78
N HIS A 586 -34.40 -19.44 27.96
CA HIS A 586 -35.22 -20.20 27.02
C HIS A 586 -35.35 -19.45 25.69
N ARG A 587 -35.69 -20.19 24.63
CA ARG A 587 -36.04 -19.61 23.33
C ARG A 587 -37.32 -18.78 23.47
N PRO A 588 -37.32 -17.48 23.14
CA PRO A 588 -38.53 -16.67 23.21
C PRO A 588 -39.53 -17.09 22.12
N SER A 589 -40.81 -17.08 22.49
CA SER A 589 -41.93 -17.24 21.57
C SER A 589 -42.46 -15.87 21.15
N PHE A 590 -42.61 -15.65 19.85
CA PHE A 590 -43.22 -14.44 19.31
C PHE A 590 -44.68 -14.73 18.95
N SER A 591 -45.61 -13.95 19.49
CA SER A 591 -46.98 -13.90 18.96
C SER A 591 -46.96 -13.14 17.64
N SER A 592 -47.50 -13.76 16.59
CA SER A 592 -47.74 -13.18 15.27
C SER A 592 -48.76 -12.04 15.30
#